data_AF-A0A660TW37-F1
#
_entry.id   AF-A0A660TW37-F1
#
_cell.length_a   1.000
_cell.length_b   1.000
_cell.length_c   1.000
_cell.angle_alpha   90.00
_cell.angle_beta   90.00
_cell.angle_gamma   90.00
#
_symmetry.space_group_name_H-M   'P 1'
#
loop_
_entity.id
_entity.type
_entity.pdbx_description
1 polymer ?
#
loop_
_entity_poly.entity_id
_entity_poly.type
_entity_poly.pdbx_seq_one_letter_code
_entity_poly.pdbx_strand_id
1 'polypeptide(L)'
;LNWVYSSQENYDLHFYGIEGRHWKKAPNHRRISILDPDRGQSNYRFREWMAGNVEYLRYEESAHPRFVELFSETPADTEYSITIGFNFNAVPVQAEYTSCLTEYNSSMVPIALGLIDYEENFPTALKRLKAAGLDKVVAEYDKQFNSWMATK
;
A
#
# COMPACT_ATOMS: atom_id res chain seq x y z
N LEU A 1 15.14 2.84 11.70
CA LEU A 1 14.59 3.89 10.82
C LEU A 1 15.32 5.22 10.95
N ASN A 2 15.67 5.67 12.17
CA ASN A 2 16.27 7.01 12.40
C ASN A 2 17.48 7.35 11.53
N TRP A 3 18.41 6.41 11.27
CA TRP A 3 19.60 6.70 10.48
C TRP A 3 19.31 7.02 9.00
N VAL A 4 18.36 6.32 8.37
CA VAL A 4 18.03 6.52 6.95
C VAL A 4 17.51 7.94 6.70
N TYR A 5 16.74 8.49 7.64
CA TYR A 5 16.14 9.82 7.54
C TYR A 5 16.87 10.90 8.35
N SER A 6 18.11 10.65 8.80
CA SER A 6 18.87 11.64 9.57
C SER A 6 19.63 12.63 8.69
N SER A 7 19.85 12.31 7.41
CA SER A 7 20.44 13.22 6.43
C SER A 7 20.12 12.76 5.00
N GLN A 8 20.28 13.68 4.04
CA GLN A 8 20.13 13.40 2.62
C GLN A 8 21.10 12.31 2.15
N GLU A 9 22.33 12.31 2.65
CA GLU A 9 23.37 11.35 2.25
C GLU A 9 23.02 9.92 2.66
N ASN A 10 22.46 9.75 3.87
CA ASN A 10 22.04 8.44 4.35
C ASN A 10 20.85 7.91 3.55
N TYR A 11 19.90 8.79 3.23
CA TYR A 11 18.76 8.46 2.38
C TYR A 11 19.22 8.07 0.97
N ASP A 12 20.06 8.91 0.36
CA ASP A 12 20.62 8.68 -0.97
C ASP A 12 21.38 7.34 -1.03
N LEU A 13 22.20 7.04 -0.01
CA LEU A 13 22.94 5.79 0.07
C LEU A 13 22.01 4.59 0.21
N HIS A 14 20.96 4.68 1.02
CA HIS A 14 20.02 3.57 1.22
C HIS A 14 19.13 3.32 0.00
N PHE A 15 18.64 4.37 -0.65
CA PHE A 15 17.68 4.22 -1.76
C PHE A 15 18.34 4.09 -3.13
N TYR A 16 19.41 4.85 -3.36
CA TYR A 16 20.05 4.96 -4.67
C TYR A 16 21.44 4.32 -4.71
N GLY A 17 22.04 4.05 -3.54
CA GLY A 17 23.35 3.46 -3.42
C GLY A 17 24.48 4.49 -3.54
N ILE A 18 25.68 4.01 -3.84
CA ILE A 18 26.88 4.84 -3.97
C ILE A 18 26.78 5.79 -5.19
N GLU A 19 26.86 7.10 -4.94
CA GLU A 19 26.96 8.14 -5.98
C GLU A 19 28.20 7.92 -6.86
N GLY A 20 28.08 8.12 -8.17
CA GLY A 20 29.13 7.85 -9.17
C GLY A 20 29.21 6.39 -9.60
N ARG A 21 28.66 5.43 -8.84
CA ARG A 21 28.58 4.02 -9.22
C ARG A 21 27.17 3.59 -9.64
N HIS A 22 26.15 3.96 -8.88
CA HIS A 22 24.76 3.54 -9.13
C HIS A 22 23.87 4.68 -9.65
N TRP A 23 24.24 5.92 -9.38
CA TRP A 23 23.51 7.12 -9.78
C TRP A 23 24.43 8.36 -9.74
N LYS A 24 23.98 9.48 -10.30
CA LYS A 24 24.62 10.80 -10.20
C LYS A 24 23.58 11.86 -9.84
N LYS A 25 23.99 12.91 -9.11
CA LYS A 25 23.14 14.08 -8.90
C LYS A 25 22.84 14.78 -10.23
N ALA A 26 21.63 15.31 -10.33
CA ALA A 26 21.17 16.20 -11.37
C ALA A 26 20.62 17.50 -10.76
N PRO A 27 20.46 18.58 -11.54
CA PRO A 27 19.87 19.82 -11.05
C PRO A 27 18.48 19.64 -10.44
N ASN A 28 18.00 20.63 -9.67
CA ASN A 28 16.65 20.65 -9.10
C ASN A 28 16.33 19.44 -8.20
N HIS A 29 17.31 19.03 -7.38
CA HIS A 29 17.19 17.90 -6.46
C HIS A 29 16.90 16.55 -7.17
N ARG A 30 17.32 16.39 -8.42
CA ARG A 30 17.09 15.16 -9.19
C ARG A 30 18.30 14.21 -9.18
N ARG A 31 18.10 13.03 -9.76
CA ARG A 31 19.16 12.03 -10.01
C ARG A 31 19.11 11.50 -11.43
N ILE A 32 20.22 10.92 -11.87
CA ILE A 32 20.32 10.10 -13.07
C ILE A 32 20.83 8.72 -12.63
N SER A 33 20.05 7.65 -12.85
CA SER A 33 20.55 6.29 -12.64
C SER A 33 21.71 5.94 -13.58
N ILE A 34 22.75 5.32 -13.04
CA ILE A 34 23.81 4.69 -13.85
C ILE A 34 23.36 3.25 -14.09
N LEU A 35 23.09 2.94 -15.36
CA LEU A 35 22.61 1.63 -15.77
C LEU A 35 23.78 0.70 -16.07
N ASP A 36 23.65 -0.54 -15.64
CA ASP A 36 24.48 -1.64 -16.11
C ASP A 36 24.23 -1.87 -17.61
N PRO A 37 25.27 -1.88 -18.47
CA PRO A 37 25.09 -1.99 -19.92
C PRO A 37 24.44 -3.31 -20.37
N ASP A 38 24.68 -4.41 -19.64
CA ASP A 38 24.19 -5.73 -20.01
C ASP A 38 22.74 -5.94 -19.54
N ARG A 39 22.38 -5.33 -18.40
CA ARG A 39 21.05 -5.49 -17.79
C ARG A 39 20.09 -4.35 -18.09
N GLY A 40 20.59 -3.19 -18.53
CA GLY A 40 19.79 -1.98 -18.74
C GLY A 40 19.16 -1.43 -17.45
N GLN A 41 19.71 -1.77 -16.28
CA GLN A 41 19.17 -1.40 -14.96
C GLN A 41 20.32 -0.99 -14.03
N SER A 42 20.05 -0.14 -13.04
CA SER A 42 21.06 0.16 -12.01
C SER A 42 21.36 -1.09 -11.18
N ASN A 43 22.63 -1.31 -10.86
CA ASN A 43 23.10 -2.44 -10.06
C ASN A 43 22.71 -2.34 -8.57
N TYR A 44 22.10 -1.24 -8.15
CA TYR A 44 21.50 -1.08 -6.82
C TYR A 44 20.32 -0.12 -6.87
N ARG A 45 19.18 -0.55 -6.32
CA ARG A 45 18.02 0.32 -6.07
C ARG A 45 17.11 -0.29 -5.01
N PHE A 46 16.88 0.44 -3.92
CA PHE A 46 15.82 0.09 -2.98
C PHE A 46 14.48 0.69 -3.45
N ARG A 47 13.37 0.01 -3.16
CA ARG A 47 12.04 0.43 -3.63
C ARG A 47 11.51 1.58 -2.80
N GLU A 48 11.51 2.78 -3.38
CA GLU A 48 11.10 4.01 -2.69
C GLU A 48 9.66 3.97 -2.17
N TRP A 49 8.74 3.23 -2.80
CA TRP A 49 7.34 3.14 -2.33
C TRP A 49 7.19 2.46 -0.97
N MET A 50 8.17 1.67 -0.53
CA MET A 50 8.09 0.92 0.73
C MET A 50 8.44 1.77 1.96
N ALA A 51 9.40 2.69 1.80
CA ALA A 51 9.99 3.43 2.92
C ALA A 51 10.49 4.83 2.52
N GLY A 52 10.13 5.31 1.34
CA GLY A 52 10.57 6.61 0.86
C GLY A 52 9.96 7.74 1.67
N ASN A 53 10.64 8.87 1.66
CA ASN A 53 10.17 10.11 2.26
C ASN A 53 10.32 11.22 1.22
N VAL A 54 9.22 11.89 0.89
CA VAL A 54 9.14 12.92 -0.15
C VAL A 54 10.14 14.04 0.05
N GLU A 55 10.48 14.37 1.30
CA GLU A 55 11.46 15.41 1.64
C GLU A 55 12.89 15.07 1.18
N TYR A 56 13.21 13.79 1.01
CA TYR A 56 14.53 13.30 0.61
C TYR A 56 14.56 12.69 -0.80
N LEU A 57 13.40 12.53 -1.44
CA LEU A 57 13.30 11.85 -2.72
C LEU A 57 13.99 12.64 -3.83
N ARG A 58 14.88 11.96 -4.56
CA ARG A 58 15.38 12.39 -5.86
C ARG A 58 14.66 11.65 -6.97
N TYR A 59 13.79 12.36 -7.67
CA TYR A 59 13.19 11.87 -8.89
C TYR A 59 14.25 11.72 -10.00
N GLU A 60 14.06 10.77 -10.91
CA GLU A 60 14.88 10.69 -12.12
C GLU A 60 14.78 12.00 -12.91
N GLU A 61 15.89 12.43 -13.50
CA GLU A 61 15.93 13.63 -14.33
C GLU A 61 14.92 13.55 -15.47
N SER A 62 14.78 12.36 -16.06
CA SER A 62 13.81 12.04 -17.12
C SER A 62 12.35 11.98 -16.66
N ALA A 63 12.08 12.04 -15.35
CA ALA A 63 10.71 12.02 -14.85
C ALA A 63 9.95 13.26 -15.32
N HIS A 64 8.75 13.03 -15.88
CA HIS A 64 7.89 14.09 -16.35
C HIS A 64 7.58 15.09 -15.21
N PRO A 65 7.63 16.41 -15.41
CA PRO A 65 7.40 17.39 -14.35
C PRO A 65 6.07 17.20 -13.60
N ARG A 66 4.99 16.88 -14.32
CA ARG A 66 3.68 16.57 -13.73
C ARG A 66 3.71 15.36 -12.78
N PHE A 67 4.55 14.37 -13.06
CA PHE A 67 4.72 13.23 -12.15
C PHE A 67 5.36 13.68 -10.83
N VAL A 68 6.39 14.52 -10.90
CA VAL A 68 7.05 15.06 -9.71
C VAL A 68 6.06 15.88 -8.87
N GLU A 69 5.28 16.76 -9.50
CA GLU A 69 4.25 17.57 -8.84
C GLU A 69 3.23 16.70 -8.09
N LEU A 70 2.61 15.71 -8.78
CA LEU A 70 1.58 14.86 -8.20
C LEU A 70 2.05 13.97 -7.06
N PHE A 71 3.34 13.62 -7.02
CA PHE A 71 3.89 12.70 -6.02
C PHE A 71 4.68 13.39 -4.91
N SER A 72 4.95 14.70 -5.02
CA SER A 72 5.65 15.45 -3.98
C SER A 72 4.68 16.07 -2.97
N GLU A 73 3.44 16.32 -3.38
CA GLU A 73 2.45 17.02 -2.55
C GLU A 73 1.12 16.26 -2.52
N THR A 74 0.44 16.29 -1.37
CA THR A 74 -0.95 15.85 -1.27
C THR A 74 -1.85 17.07 -1.51
N PRO A 75 -2.69 17.07 -2.56
CA PRO A 75 -3.58 18.19 -2.85
C PRO A 75 -4.46 18.57 -1.66
N ALA A 76 -4.69 19.87 -1.47
CA ALA A 76 -5.49 20.39 -0.36
C ALA A 76 -6.96 19.94 -0.39
N ASP A 77 -7.46 19.56 -1.57
CA ASP A 77 -8.79 19.02 -1.83
C ASP A 77 -8.83 17.48 -1.76
N THR A 78 -7.80 16.83 -1.22
CA THR A 78 -7.79 15.38 -1.03
C THR A 78 -8.89 14.95 -0.07
N GLU A 79 -9.85 14.19 -0.57
CA GLU A 79 -10.87 13.55 0.25
C GLU A 79 -10.32 12.27 0.87
N TYR A 80 -10.20 12.25 2.20
CA TYR A 80 -9.81 11.05 2.93
C TYR A 80 -11.03 10.16 3.16
N SER A 81 -10.82 8.84 3.11
CA SER A 81 -11.85 7.88 3.49
C SER A 81 -12.36 8.19 4.90
N ILE A 82 -13.67 8.11 5.11
CA ILE A 82 -14.28 8.20 6.44
C ILE A 82 -13.75 7.13 7.41
N THR A 83 -13.17 6.04 6.88
CA THR A 83 -12.58 4.96 7.67
C THR A 83 -11.08 5.16 7.96
N ILE A 84 -10.45 6.27 7.53
CA ILE A 84 -9.01 6.47 7.73
C ILE A 84 -8.65 6.48 9.22
N GLY A 85 -7.76 5.58 9.63
CA GLY A 85 -7.36 5.41 11.03
C GLY A 85 -8.32 4.58 11.90
N PHE A 86 -9.44 4.10 11.36
CA PHE A 86 -10.25 3.08 12.02
C PHE A 86 -9.55 1.71 11.95
N ASN A 87 -9.54 0.98 13.06
CA ASN A 87 -8.99 -0.36 13.14
C ASN A 87 -10.02 -1.29 13.79
N PHE A 88 -10.51 -2.27 13.04
CA PHE A 88 -11.45 -3.25 13.54
C PHE A 88 -10.78 -4.19 14.55
N ASN A 89 -11.37 -4.34 15.73
CA ASN A 89 -10.96 -5.29 16.74
C ASN A 89 -11.78 -6.58 16.59
N ALA A 90 -11.17 -7.62 16.01
CA ALA A 90 -11.82 -8.90 15.80
C ALA A 90 -11.96 -9.76 17.07
N VAL A 91 -11.32 -9.41 18.20
CA VAL A 91 -11.32 -10.21 19.44
C VAL A 91 -12.72 -10.67 19.89
N PRO A 92 -13.78 -9.81 19.87
CA PRO A 92 -15.13 -10.23 20.29
C PRO A 92 -15.79 -11.26 19.36
N VAL A 93 -15.30 -11.40 18.12
CA VAL A 93 -15.83 -12.28 17.07
C VAL A 93 -14.73 -13.10 16.42
N GLN A 94 -13.68 -13.43 17.18
CA GLN A 94 -12.44 -13.99 16.63
C GLN A 94 -12.67 -15.33 15.91
N ALA A 95 -13.53 -16.18 16.45
CA ALA A 95 -13.85 -17.47 15.88
C ALA A 95 -14.57 -17.32 14.53
N GLU A 96 -15.62 -16.50 14.48
CA GLU A 96 -16.37 -16.22 13.25
C GLU A 96 -15.50 -15.51 12.21
N TYR A 97 -14.65 -14.57 12.64
CA TYR A 97 -13.72 -13.87 11.77
C TYR A 97 -12.74 -14.84 11.10
N THR A 98 -12.13 -15.75 11.87
CA THR A 98 -11.22 -16.76 11.32
C THR A 98 -11.96 -17.73 10.38
N SER A 99 -13.16 -18.19 10.74
CA SER A 99 -13.97 -19.05 9.86
C SER A 99 -14.36 -18.36 8.56
N CYS A 100 -14.75 -17.08 8.62
CA CYS A 100 -15.05 -16.26 7.45
C CYS A 100 -13.82 -16.07 6.55
N LEU A 101 -12.64 -15.85 7.14
CA LEU A 101 -11.40 -15.71 6.37
C LEU A 101 -11.04 -16.99 5.61
N THR A 102 -11.20 -18.15 6.24
CA THR A 102 -11.00 -19.45 5.57
C THR A 102 -11.97 -19.61 4.40
N GLU A 103 -13.26 -19.35 4.62
CA GLU A 103 -14.30 -19.49 3.58
C GLU A 103 -14.14 -18.46 2.46
N TYR A 104 -13.73 -17.23 2.77
CA TYR A 104 -13.41 -16.20 1.79
C TYR A 104 -12.29 -16.66 0.85
N ASN A 105 -11.21 -17.20 1.40
CA ASN A 105 -10.08 -17.68 0.61
C ASN A 105 -10.45 -18.86 -0.29
N SER A 106 -11.33 -19.76 0.16
CA SER A 106 -11.75 -20.91 -0.65
C SER A 106 -12.80 -20.57 -1.70
N SER A 107 -13.76 -19.72 -1.37
CA SER A 107 -14.99 -19.55 -2.17
C SER A 107 -15.08 -18.19 -2.87
N MET A 108 -14.53 -17.11 -2.29
CA MET A 108 -14.59 -15.77 -2.90
C MET A 108 -13.36 -15.42 -3.73
N VAL A 109 -12.16 -15.85 -3.34
CA VAL A 109 -10.93 -15.51 -4.08
C VAL A 109 -10.95 -15.99 -5.54
N PRO A 110 -11.36 -17.24 -5.87
CA PRO A 110 -11.46 -17.67 -7.26
C PRO A 110 -12.45 -16.81 -8.08
N ILE A 111 -13.54 -16.36 -7.47
CA ILE A 111 -14.52 -15.47 -8.09
C ILE A 111 -13.89 -14.10 -8.35
N ALA A 112 -13.25 -13.50 -7.35
CA ALA A 112 -12.63 -12.18 -7.43
C ALA A 112 -11.49 -12.12 -8.47
N LEU A 113 -10.80 -13.25 -8.67
CA LEU A 113 -9.75 -13.39 -9.68
C LEU A 113 -10.28 -13.74 -11.08
N GLY A 114 -11.60 -13.93 -11.25
CA GLY A 114 -12.21 -14.29 -12.52
C GLY A 114 -11.88 -15.72 -12.99
N LEU A 115 -11.49 -16.61 -12.07
CA LEU A 115 -11.17 -18.01 -12.40
C LEU A 115 -12.43 -18.86 -12.58
N ILE A 116 -13.54 -18.44 -11.97
CA ILE A 116 -14.87 -19.03 -12.08
C ILE A 116 -15.92 -17.92 -12.22
N ASP A 117 -17.07 -18.25 -12.82
CA ASP A 117 -18.13 -17.27 -13.07
C ASP A 117 -18.74 -16.69 -11.78
N TYR A 118 -19.01 -15.39 -11.78
CA TYR A 118 -19.56 -14.70 -10.62
C TYR A 118 -21.02 -15.07 -10.36
N GLU A 119 -21.89 -15.01 -11.37
CA GLU A 119 -23.33 -15.20 -11.22
C GLU A 119 -23.67 -16.62 -10.77
N GLU A 120 -22.92 -17.61 -11.27
CA GLU A 120 -23.09 -19.02 -10.91
C GLU A 120 -22.60 -19.34 -9.49
N ASN A 121 -21.51 -18.71 -9.03
CA ASN A 121 -20.81 -19.15 -7.82
C ASN A 121 -21.03 -18.24 -6.60
N PHE A 122 -21.25 -16.94 -6.81
CA PHE A 122 -21.38 -15.95 -5.73
C PHE A 122 -22.52 -16.26 -4.75
N PRO A 123 -23.74 -16.66 -5.18
CA PRO A 123 -24.82 -16.96 -4.24
C PRO A 123 -24.47 -18.07 -3.24
N THR A 124 -23.78 -19.12 -3.73
CA THR A 124 -23.33 -20.24 -2.89
C THR A 124 -22.20 -19.82 -1.96
N ALA A 125 -21.21 -19.06 -2.47
CA ALA A 125 -20.11 -18.54 -1.67
C ALA A 125 -20.60 -17.63 -0.54
N LEU A 126 -21.54 -16.72 -0.82
CA LEU A 126 -22.14 -15.84 0.17
C LEU A 126 -22.91 -16.63 1.25
N LYS A 127 -23.67 -17.66 0.86
CA LYS A 127 -24.37 -18.54 1.81
C LYS A 127 -23.39 -19.21 2.77
N ARG A 128 -22.25 -19.69 2.27
CA ARG A 128 -21.21 -20.31 3.10
C ARG A 128 -20.55 -19.30 4.05
N LEU A 129 -20.24 -18.09 3.58
CA LEU A 129 -19.73 -17.02 4.44
C LEU A 129 -20.70 -16.66 5.56
N LYS A 130 -21.99 -16.55 5.26
CA LYS A 130 -23.02 -16.32 6.27
C LYS A 130 -23.08 -17.46 7.29
N ALA A 131 -23.02 -18.71 6.84
CA ALA A 131 -22.93 -19.87 7.73
C ALA A 131 -21.66 -19.87 8.59
N ALA A 132 -20.56 -19.29 8.10
CA ALA A 132 -19.32 -19.10 8.83
C ALA A 132 -19.34 -17.94 9.84
N GLY A 133 -20.43 -17.16 9.89
CA GLY A 133 -20.64 -16.08 10.87
C GLY A 133 -20.45 -14.67 10.32
N LEU A 134 -20.47 -14.46 8.99
CA LEU A 134 -20.27 -13.15 8.37
C LEU A 134 -21.18 -12.06 8.97
N ASP A 135 -22.46 -12.37 9.18
CA ASP A 135 -23.42 -11.39 9.70
C ASP A 135 -23.04 -10.90 11.12
N LYS A 136 -22.43 -11.76 11.94
CA LYS A 136 -21.96 -11.40 13.29
C LYS A 136 -20.71 -10.52 13.22
N VAL A 137 -19.80 -10.83 12.30
CA VAL A 137 -18.59 -10.01 12.07
C VAL A 137 -18.98 -8.61 11.58
N VAL A 138 -19.92 -8.51 10.65
CA VAL A 138 -20.42 -7.22 10.13
C VAL A 138 -21.12 -6.43 11.23
N ALA A 139 -21.96 -7.06 12.05
CA ALA A 139 -22.63 -6.37 13.15
C ALA A 139 -21.65 -5.81 14.19
N GLU A 140 -20.57 -6.54 14.51
CA GLU A 140 -19.53 -6.04 15.41
C GLU A 140 -18.68 -4.94 14.75
N TYR A 141 -18.38 -5.04 13.44
CA TYR A 141 -17.75 -3.96 12.68
C TYR A 141 -18.58 -2.68 12.75
N ASP A 142 -19.87 -2.75 12.44
CA ASP A 142 -20.77 -1.59 12.42
C ASP A 142 -20.85 -0.94 13.80
N LYS A 143 -20.96 -1.74 14.86
CA LYS A 143 -20.93 -1.24 16.23
C LYS A 143 -19.63 -0.49 16.55
N GLN A 144 -18.48 -1.08 16.22
CA GLN A 144 -17.18 -0.46 16.49
C GLN A 144 -16.95 0.79 15.64
N PHE A 145 -17.31 0.74 14.36
CA PHE A 145 -17.19 1.86 13.44
C PHE A 145 -18.06 3.04 13.88
N ASN A 146 -19.33 2.81 14.20
CA ASN A 146 -20.22 3.85 14.70
C ASN A 146 -19.75 4.43 16.03
N SER A 147 -19.26 3.59 16.95
CA SER A 147 -18.69 4.06 18.22
C SER A 147 -17.44 4.90 18.00
N TRP A 148 -16.57 4.54 17.05
CA TRP A 148 -15.37 5.29 16.73
C TRP A 148 -15.70 6.61 16.02
N MET A 149 -16.63 6.61 15.07
CA MET A 149 -17.10 7.83 14.39
C MET A 149 -17.70 8.84 15.36
N ALA A 150 -18.38 8.39 16.42
CA ALA A 150 -18.90 9.28 17.46
C ALA A 150 -17.81 9.95 18.32
N THR A 151 -16.54 9.53 18.20
CA THR A 151 -15.39 10.16 18.89
C THR A 151 -14.59 11.11 18.01
N LYS A 152 -15.00 11.29 16.75
CA LYS A 152 -14.31 12.14 15.76
C LYS A 152 -14.90 13.54 15.66
#